data_AF-B1MAB9-F1
#
_entry.id   AF-B1MAB9-F1
#
_cell.length_a   1.000
_cell.length_b   1.000
_cell.length_c   1.000
_cell.angle_alpha   90.00
_cell.angle_beta   90.00
_cell.angle_gamma   90.00
#
_symmetry.space_group_name_H-M   'P 1'
#
loop_
_entity.id
_entity.type
_entity.pdbx_description
1 polymer ?
#
loop_
_entity_poly.entity_id
_entity_poly.type
_entity_poly.pdbx_seq_one_letter_code
_entity_poly.pdbx_strand_id
1 'polypeptide(L)'
;MPPARHHAAGRTTMIDRGVEVLLREALMASIFAAPMDPGLSYEELMEVGRRAGHRDGTINDALQQIPYTYRERNRLMPVETDVMHAKSFLPEGPELHDFDALDFVASAVNERIDDEGIRAARIDRSVLVERAKASGLNASAVQGAITFMVLSEILAESGGILQPTQIMGRLTLPGELNRKWRGGPNPHRVFPKPQRQAAVDYVRDVVARRTDGRPRHADPLDAFPDVLERIGLKPFRMWWAQTVTELRASDLNSAPVSCVVLSAALAEGALTFAAKHARDRLLGTFQSSNFDREPKDWRAEKLIESAATGAVPILTAPIRARAEHLHRTRQRVHAGRMLGEYPAGPPDLRPEEGRDAKATAEQVVRGVLDWLERQPTA
;
A
#
# COMPACT_ATOMS: atom_id res chain seq x y z
N MET A 1 14.56 -57.14 42.08
CA MET A 1 15.27 -55.86 41.88
C MET A 1 15.34 -55.56 40.38
N PRO A 2 14.52 -54.62 39.86
CA PRO A 2 14.69 -54.04 38.54
C PRO A 2 15.46 -52.69 38.62
N PRO A 3 16.19 -52.29 37.58
CA PRO A 3 17.14 -51.19 37.63
C PRO A 3 16.46 -49.81 37.60
N ALA A 4 17.13 -48.84 38.24
CA ALA A 4 16.72 -47.46 38.35
C ALA A 4 16.58 -46.78 36.98
N ARG A 5 15.42 -46.17 36.73
CA ARG A 5 15.21 -45.22 35.63
C ARG A 5 15.94 -43.92 35.95
N HIS A 6 17.03 -43.66 35.25
CA HIS A 6 17.61 -42.32 35.18
C HIS A 6 16.62 -41.40 34.47
N HIS A 7 15.96 -40.53 35.22
CA HIS A 7 15.36 -39.32 34.68
C HIS A 7 16.49 -38.43 34.18
N ALA A 8 16.67 -38.39 32.86
CA ALA A 8 17.44 -37.33 32.22
C ALA A 8 16.69 -36.01 32.48
N ALA A 9 17.24 -35.21 33.39
CA ALA A 9 16.83 -33.83 33.56
C ALA A 9 17.05 -33.12 32.22
N GLY A 10 15.97 -32.75 31.55
CA GLY A 10 16.01 -31.91 30.37
C GLY A 10 16.76 -30.63 30.73
N ARG A 11 17.89 -30.41 30.06
CA ARG A 11 18.54 -29.10 30.05
C ARG A 11 17.58 -28.16 29.32
N THR A 12 16.73 -27.47 30.06
CA THR A 12 16.15 -26.22 29.59
C THR A 12 17.32 -25.27 29.44
N THR A 13 17.84 -25.15 28.21
CA THR A 13 18.76 -24.08 27.86
C THR A 13 18.07 -22.78 28.28
N MET A 14 18.69 -22.03 29.19
CA MET A 14 18.27 -20.65 29.46
C MET A 14 18.54 -19.86 28.18
N ILE A 15 17.56 -19.84 27.29
CA ILE A 15 17.55 -19.00 26.11
C ILE A 15 17.61 -17.56 26.59
N ASP A 16 18.48 -16.76 25.98
CA ASP A 16 18.62 -15.35 26.28
C ASP A 16 17.32 -14.62 25.91
N ARG A 17 16.47 -14.41 26.92
CA ARG A 17 15.19 -13.69 26.82
C ARG A 17 15.36 -12.30 26.19
N GLY A 18 16.56 -11.71 26.24
CA GLY A 18 16.87 -10.44 25.61
C GLY A 18 16.80 -10.50 24.08
N VAL A 19 17.27 -11.59 23.46
CA VAL A 19 17.26 -11.78 22.00
C VAL A 19 15.83 -11.98 21.50
N GLU A 20 15.03 -12.78 22.21
CA GLU A 20 13.62 -13.00 21.87
C GLU A 20 12.85 -11.67 21.85
N VAL A 21 13.00 -10.85 22.90
CA VAL A 21 12.36 -9.54 23.01
C VAL A 21 12.83 -8.59 21.89
N LEU A 22 14.13 -8.55 21.60
CA LEU A 22 14.66 -7.73 20.51
C LEU A 22 14.03 -8.09 19.16
N LEU A 23 13.96 -9.37 18.82
CA LEU A 23 13.43 -9.83 17.53
C LEU A 23 11.91 -9.62 17.42
N ARG A 24 11.15 -9.76 18.52
CA ARG A 24 9.73 -9.38 18.56
C ARG A 24 9.53 -7.88 18.34
N GLU A 25 10.33 -7.05 19.01
CA GLU A 25 10.29 -5.60 18.82
C GLU A 25 10.73 -5.20 17.39
N ALA A 26 11.62 -5.98 16.75
CA ALA A 26 11.98 -5.80 15.34
C ALA A 26 10.82 -6.10 14.39
N LEU A 27 10.08 -7.18 14.64
CA LEU A 27 8.85 -7.50 13.91
C LEU A 27 7.80 -6.40 14.07
N MET A 28 7.60 -5.89 15.28
CA MET A 28 6.71 -4.75 15.53
C MET A 28 7.18 -3.47 14.81
N ALA A 29 8.46 -3.13 14.89
CA ALA A 29 9.05 -1.97 14.22
C ALA A 29 8.88 -2.04 12.69
N SER A 30 8.87 -3.24 12.11
CA SER A 30 8.70 -3.43 10.65
C SER A 30 7.37 -2.88 10.12
N ILE A 31 6.31 -2.85 10.96
CA ILE A 31 5.01 -2.25 10.61
C ILE A 31 5.16 -0.77 10.28
N PHE A 32 5.99 -0.06 11.03
CA PHE A 32 6.17 1.38 10.88
C PHE A 32 7.31 1.75 9.94
N ALA A 33 8.29 0.85 9.76
CA ALA A 33 9.39 1.03 8.83
C ALA A 33 9.01 0.74 7.36
N ALA A 34 8.17 -0.27 7.12
CA ALA A 34 7.67 -0.65 5.79
C ALA A 34 6.17 -0.94 5.83
N PRO A 35 5.31 0.05 6.03
CA PRO A 35 3.88 -0.19 6.29
C PRO A 35 3.13 -0.88 5.14
N MET A 36 3.63 -0.80 3.90
CA MET A 36 3.05 -1.46 2.73
C MET A 36 3.65 -2.85 2.44
N ASP A 37 4.75 -3.22 3.09
CA ASP A 37 5.39 -4.55 3.02
C ASP A 37 5.98 -4.91 4.40
N PRO A 38 5.13 -4.99 5.45
CA PRO A 38 5.59 -5.22 6.81
C PRO A 38 6.12 -6.65 6.97
N GLY A 39 6.76 -6.90 8.11
CA GLY A 39 7.42 -8.17 8.42
C GLY A 39 8.86 -8.21 7.92
N LEU A 40 9.58 -9.24 8.35
CA LEU A 40 11.00 -9.44 8.06
C LEU A 40 11.22 -10.88 7.53
N SER A 41 12.17 -11.08 6.64
CA SER A 41 12.64 -12.42 6.29
C SER A 41 13.45 -13.03 7.43
N TYR A 42 13.69 -14.34 7.37
CA TYR A 42 14.58 -15.01 8.31
C TYR A 42 15.99 -14.38 8.31
N GLU A 43 16.54 -14.11 7.12
CA GLU A 43 17.87 -13.51 6.96
C GLU A 43 17.92 -12.08 7.50
N GLU A 44 16.86 -11.29 7.29
CA GLU A 44 16.73 -9.93 7.83
C GLU A 44 16.71 -9.96 9.37
N LEU A 45 16.02 -10.92 9.99
CA LEU A 45 16.02 -11.10 11.45
C LEU A 45 17.38 -11.58 11.98
N MET A 46 18.05 -12.49 11.25
CA MET A 46 19.42 -12.89 11.56
C MET A 46 20.36 -11.70 11.55
N GLU A 47 20.25 -10.82 10.56
CA GLU A 47 21.04 -9.60 10.48
C GLU A 47 20.77 -8.66 11.65
N VAL A 48 19.50 -8.43 12.02
CA VAL A 48 19.14 -7.62 13.20
C VAL A 48 19.79 -8.18 14.46
N GLY A 49 19.72 -9.49 14.69
CA GLY A 49 20.35 -10.15 15.85
C GLY A 49 21.88 -10.00 15.87
N ARG A 50 22.55 -10.16 14.72
CA ARG A 50 24.01 -9.97 14.62
C ARG A 50 24.44 -8.54 14.89
N ARG A 51 23.69 -7.56 14.39
CA ARG A 51 23.97 -6.12 14.62
C ARG A 51 23.82 -5.72 16.08
N ALA A 52 22.92 -6.40 16.80
CA ALA A 52 22.80 -6.29 18.26
C ALA A 52 23.91 -7.05 19.03
N GLY A 53 24.86 -7.69 18.34
CA GLY A 53 25.99 -8.39 18.93
C GLY A 53 25.73 -9.84 19.33
N HIS A 54 24.59 -10.42 18.94
CA HIS A 54 24.27 -11.81 19.23
C HIS A 54 24.86 -12.78 18.19
N ARG A 55 25.13 -14.02 18.61
CA ARG A 55 25.69 -15.08 17.75
C ARG A 55 24.57 -15.83 17.03
N ASP A 56 24.83 -16.30 15.81
CA ASP A 56 23.86 -17.00 14.96
C ASP A 56 23.14 -18.17 15.66
N GLY A 57 23.84 -18.98 16.47
CA GLY A 57 23.21 -20.06 17.24
C GLY A 57 22.14 -19.56 18.22
N THR A 58 22.45 -18.49 18.97
CA THR A 58 21.50 -17.88 19.93
C THR A 58 20.31 -17.25 19.21
N ILE A 59 20.54 -16.64 18.04
CA ILE A 59 19.48 -16.03 17.24
C ILE A 59 18.56 -17.13 16.68
N ASN A 60 19.13 -18.23 16.15
CA ASN A 60 18.36 -19.37 15.67
C ASN A 60 17.49 -19.99 16.77
N ASP A 61 18.06 -20.19 17.97
CA ASP A 61 17.31 -20.72 19.12
C ASP A 61 16.15 -19.79 19.52
N ALA A 62 16.39 -18.46 19.52
CA ALA A 62 15.34 -17.47 19.81
C ALA A 62 14.25 -17.45 18.73
N LEU A 63 14.61 -17.53 17.44
CA LEU A 63 13.67 -17.55 16.32
C LEU A 63 12.73 -18.76 16.35
N GLN A 64 13.14 -19.89 16.93
CA GLN A 64 12.27 -21.05 17.14
C GLN A 64 11.21 -20.82 18.23
N GLN A 65 11.44 -19.87 19.15
CA GLN A 65 10.54 -19.57 20.27
C GLN A 65 9.60 -18.39 19.97
N ILE A 66 9.96 -17.53 19.02
CA ILE A 66 9.11 -16.39 18.65
C ILE A 66 7.96 -16.92 17.81
N PRO A 67 6.72 -16.81 18.30
CA PRO A 67 5.59 -17.11 17.45
C PRO A 67 5.52 -16.00 16.40
N TYR A 68 5.29 -16.39 15.14
CA TYR A 68 5.14 -15.48 14.01
C TYR A 68 4.04 -16.00 13.10
N THR A 69 3.46 -15.10 12.31
CA THR A 69 2.56 -15.47 11.22
C THR A 69 3.29 -15.32 9.88
N TYR A 70 2.93 -16.16 8.92
CA TYR A 70 3.33 -15.98 7.52
C TYR A 70 2.21 -15.26 6.78
N ARG A 71 2.57 -14.19 6.07
CA ARG A 71 1.75 -13.63 4.98
C ARG A 71 2.30 -14.13 3.65
N GLU A 72 1.53 -13.95 2.56
CA GLU A 72 1.73 -14.41 1.17
C GLU A 72 3.13 -14.19 0.53
N ARG A 73 4.12 -13.65 1.25
CA ARG A 73 5.47 -13.29 0.76
C ARG A 73 6.64 -13.90 1.56
N ASN A 74 6.43 -15.00 2.30
CA ASN A 74 7.47 -15.64 3.11
C ASN A 74 8.16 -14.72 4.13
N ARG A 75 7.47 -13.65 4.57
CA ARG A 75 7.94 -12.77 5.64
C ARG A 75 7.29 -13.18 6.95
N LEU A 76 8.10 -13.14 7.99
CA LEU A 76 7.71 -13.33 9.38
C LEU A 76 7.08 -12.03 9.86
N MET A 77 5.87 -12.13 10.40
CA MET A 77 5.09 -11.02 10.91
C MET A 77 5.01 -11.08 12.44
N PRO A 78 4.83 -9.94 13.12
CA PRO A 78 4.48 -9.97 14.54
C PRO A 78 3.18 -10.75 14.73
N VAL A 79 3.10 -11.51 15.82
CA VAL A 79 1.88 -12.24 16.15
C VAL A 79 0.78 -11.31 16.59
N GLU A 80 -0.45 -11.75 16.33
CA GLU A 80 -1.67 -11.05 16.72
C GLU A 80 -1.66 -10.64 18.18
N THR A 81 -1.18 -11.50 19.10
CA THR A 81 -1.11 -11.19 20.53
C THR A 81 -0.20 -10.01 20.85
N ASP A 82 0.95 -9.88 20.17
CA ASP A 82 1.89 -8.77 20.39
C ASP A 82 1.28 -7.45 19.87
N VAL A 83 0.61 -7.49 18.73
CA VAL A 83 -0.10 -6.34 18.15
C VAL A 83 -1.32 -5.95 19.00
N MET A 84 -2.07 -6.93 19.52
CA MET A 84 -3.22 -6.72 20.40
C MET A 84 -2.83 -6.16 21.77
N HIS A 85 -1.67 -6.52 22.31
CA HIS A 85 -1.16 -5.85 23.51
C HIS A 85 -0.81 -4.38 23.23
N ALA A 86 -0.22 -4.08 22.07
CA ALA A 86 0.08 -2.70 21.67
C ALA A 86 -1.18 -1.83 21.48
N LYS A 87 -2.33 -2.42 21.14
CA LYS A 87 -3.66 -1.76 21.08
C LYS A 87 -4.16 -1.21 22.43
N SER A 88 -3.53 -1.56 23.55
CA SER A 88 -3.81 -0.91 24.84
C SER A 88 -3.39 0.56 24.89
N PHE A 89 -2.55 1.01 23.93
CA PHE A 89 -2.04 2.37 23.80
C PHE A 89 -1.42 2.91 25.10
N LEU A 90 -0.82 2.00 25.89
CA LEU A 90 -0.08 2.36 27.09
C LEU A 90 1.12 3.26 26.72
N PRO A 91 1.50 4.21 27.59
CA PRO A 91 2.70 5.02 27.36
C PRO A 91 3.96 4.16 27.36
N GLU A 92 4.61 3.99 26.21
CA GLU A 92 5.85 3.21 26.09
C GLU A 92 7.06 4.08 25.76
N GLY A 93 8.26 3.58 26.05
CA GLY A 93 9.52 4.27 25.76
C GLY A 93 10.57 3.34 25.16
N PRO A 94 11.00 3.52 23.89
CA PRO A 94 10.51 4.50 22.91
C PRO A 94 9.11 4.17 22.36
N GLU A 95 8.40 5.22 21.94
CA GLU A 95 7.07 5.11 21.32
C GLU A 95 7.21 4.73 19.83
N LEU A 96 6.50 3.70 19.39
CA LEU A 96 6.43 3.32 17.97
C LEU A 96 5.28 4.04 17.25
N HIS A 97 4.22 4.34 18.01
CA HIS A 97 2.99 4.88 17.47
C HIS A 97 3.11 6.38 17.23
N ASP A 98 2.74 6.80 16.03
CA ASP A 98 2.38 8.19 15.77
C ASP A 98 0.90 8.36 16.14
N PHE A 99 0.64 8.91 17.32
CA PHE A 99 -0.73 9.06 17.83
C PHE A 99 -1.56 10.06 17.02
N ASP A 100 -0.95 11.05 16.38
CA ASP A 100 -1.67 11.99 15.52
C ASP A 100 -2.13 11.29 14.25
N ALA A 101 -1.29 10.43 13.68
CA ALA A 101 -1.66 9.58 12.55
C ALA A 101 -2.77 8.56 12.90
N LEU A 102 -2.68 7.94 14.08
CA LEU A 102 -3.72 7.02 14.58
C LEU A 102 -5.06 7.73 14.82
N ASP A 103 -5.05 8.88 15.49
CA ASP A 103 -6.24 9.69 15.75
C ASP A 103 -6.88 10.18 14.44
N PHE A 104 -6.07 10.55 13.44
CA PHE A 104 -6.55 10.93 12.12
C PHE A 104 -7.29 9.78 11.42
N VAL A 105 -6.70 8.57 11.40
CA VAL A 105 -7.34 7.38 10.80
C VAL A 105 -8.64 7.04 11.52
N ALA A 106 -8.62 7.01 12.85
CA ALA A 106 -9.81 6.71 13.66
C ALA A 106 -10.91 7.77 13.46
N SER A 107 -10.55 9.05 13.38
CA SER A 107 -11.50 10.14 13.12
C SER A 107 -12.13 10.04 11.73
N ALA A 108 -11.33 9.76 10.69
CA ALA A 108 -11.85 9.61 9.33
C ALA A 108 -12.79 8.41 9.18
N VAL A 109 -12.52 7.30 9.89
CA VAL A 109 -13.45 6.17 9.94
C VAL A 109 -14.71 6.53 10.72
N ASN A 110 -14.60 7.26 11.83
CA ASN A 110 -15.75 7.74 12.59
C ASN A 110 -16.65 8.67 11.78
N GLU A 111 -16.09 9.56 10.96
CA GLU A 111 -16.86 10.39 10.02
C GLU A 111 -17.70 9.51 9.09
N ARG A 112 -17.11 8.45 8.52
CA ARG A 112 -17.86 7.49 7.67
C ARG A 112 -18.93 6.71 8.44
N ILE A 113 -18.67 6.36 9.69
CA ILE A 113 -19.66 5.71 10.56
C ILE A 113 -20.84 6.65 10.82
N ASP A 114 -20.58 7.92 11.10
CA ASP A 114 -21.61 8.93 11.37
C ASP A 114 -22.45 9.21 10.10
N ASP A 115 -21.84 9.26 8.92
CA ASP A 115 -22.51 9.56 7.64
C ASP A 115 -23.27 8.36 7.05
N GLU A 116 -22.70 7.15 7.10
CA GLU A 116 -23.17 5.99 6.32
C GLU A 116 -23.64 4.84 7.21
N GLY A 117 -23.32 4.87 8.52
CA GLY A 117 -23.53 3.77 9.46
C GLY A 117 -22.41 2.73 9.41
N ILE A 118 -22.18 2.06 10.56
CA ILE A 118 -20.99 1.23 10.81
C ILE A 118 -20.75 0.10 9.80
N ARG A 119 -21.82 -0.51 9.26
CA ARG A 119 -21.71 -1.62 8.30
C ARG A 119 -21.37 -1.16 6.88
N ALA A 120 -21.71 0.09 6.55
CA ALA A 120 -21.46 0.66 5.24
C ALA A 120 -20.18 1.49 5.19
N ALA A 121 -19.72 1.99 6.36
CA ALA A 121 -18.52 2.80 6.51
C ALA A 121 -17.30 2.15 5.86
N ARG A 122 -16.89 2.72 4.72
CA ARG A 122 -15.78 2.25 3.90
C ARG A 122 -14.89 3.43 3.54
N ILE A 123 -13.58 3.23 3.62
CA ILE A 123 -12.62 4.24 3.21
C ILE A 123 -11.42 3.61 2.53
N ASP A 124 -11.04 4.13 1.37
CA ASP A 124 -9.85 3.66 0.67
C ASP A 124 -8.58 4.18 1.36
N ARG A 125 -7.62 3.27 1.57
CA ARG A 125 -6.32 3.56 2.18
C ARG A 125 -5.60 4.71 1.46
N SER A 126 -5.54 4.68 0.13
CA SER A 126 -4.83 5.68 -0.68
C SER A 126 -5.48 7.06 -0.56
N VAL A 127 -6.82 7.13 -0.57
CA VAL A 127 -7.56 8.36 -0.37
C VAL A 127 -7.33 8.92 1.03
N LEU A 128 -7.38 8.06 2.05
CA LEU A 128 -7.13 8.47 3.43
C LEU A 128 -5.71 9.03 3.60
N VAL A 129 -4.72 8.38 3.01
CA VAL A 129 -3.31 8.82 3.07
C VAL A 129 -3.09 10.14 2.34
N GLU A 130 -3.69 10.33 1.16
CA GLU A 130 -3.59 11.62 0.45
C GLU A 130 -4.33 12.75 1.20
N ARG A 131 -5.48 12.47 1.82
CA ARG A 131 -6.16 13.43 2.72
C ARG A 131 -5.28 13.81 3.92
N ALA A 132 -4.57 12.84 4.48
CA ALA A 132 -3.66 13.07 5.60
C ALA A 132 -2.48 13.98 5.18
N LYS A 133 -1.87 13.71 4.02
CA LYS A 133 -0.81 14.54 3.45
C LYS A 133 -1.28 15.97 3.19
N ALA A 134 -2.48 16.14 2.65
CA ALA A 134 -3.08 17.46 2.44
C ALA A 134 -3.30 18.21 3.77
N SER A 135 -3.49 17.47 4.86
CA SER A 135 -3.63 18.01 6.23
C SER A 135 -2.28 18.20 6.94
N GLY A 136 -1.15 17.98 6.26
CA GLY A 136 0.21 18.17 6.80
C GLY A 136 0.78 16.96 7.54
N LEU A 137 0.11 15.81 7.57
CA LEU A 137 0.59 14.61 8.24
C LEU A 137 1.59 13.81 7.38
N ASN A 138 2.49 13.09 8.04
CA ASN A 138 3.44 12.21 7.38
C ASN A 138 2.74 10.98 6.78
N ALA A 139 2.83 10.81 5.46
CA ALA A 139 2.20 9.71 4.74
C ALA A 139 2.63 8.32 5.26
N SER A 140 3.91 8.15 5.59
CA SER A 140 4.45 6.89 6.10
C SER A 140 3.94 6.58 7.50
N ALA A 141 3.79 7.60 8.34
CA ALA A 141 3.21 7.43 9.68
C ALA A 141 1.74 7.00 9.60
N VAL A 142 0.96 7.60 8.69
CA VAL A 142 -0.45 7.25 8.44
C VAL A 142 -0.58 5.86 7.86
N GLN A 143 0.27 5.48 6.90
CA GLN A 143 0.31 4.09 6.41
C GLN A 143 0.65 3.11 7.54
N GLY A 144 1.61 3.45 8.41
CA GLY A 144 1.94 2.67 9.61
C GLY A 144 0.76 2.52 10.56
N ALA A 145 0.04 3.61 10.83
CA ALA A 145 -1.17 3.62 11.64
C ALA A 145 -2.27 2.72 11.04
N ILE A 146 -2.54 2.82 9.74
CA ILE A 146 -3.53 1.97 9.05
C ILE A 146 -3.11 0.50 9.16
N THR A 147 -1.86 0.16 8.82
CA THR A 147 -1.38 -1.22 8.86
C THR A 147 -1.41 -1.78 10.27
N PHE A 148 -1.05 -0.99 11.28
CA PHE A 148 -1.19 -1.36 12.68
C PHE A 148 -2.66 -1.62 13.07
N MET A 149 -3.59 -0.73 12.67
CA MET A 149 -5.02 -0.90 12.95
C MET A 149 -5.63 -2.12 12.25
N VAL A 150 -5.12 -2.47 11.07
CA VAL A 150 -5.53 -3.70 10.36
C VAL A 150 -4.99 -4.95 11.07
N LEU A 151 -3.72 -4.96 11.46
CA LEU A 151 -3.10 -6.10 12.15
C LEU A 151 -3.60 -6.27 13.60
N SER A 152 -4.12 -5.21 14.22
CA SER A 152 -4.75 -5.24 15.55
C SER A 152 -6.27 -5.48 15.49
N GLU A 153 -6.78 -5.87 14.32
CA GLU A 153 -8.18 -6.16 14.05
C GLU A 153 -9.12 -5.04 14.50
N ILE A 154 -8.69 -3.78 14.42
CA ILE A 154 -9.57 -2.61 14.55
C ILE A 154 -10.24 -2.32 13.21
N LEU A 155 -9.48 -2.54 12.13
CA LEU A 155 -9.93 -2.41 10.75
C LEU A 155 -9.72 -3.73 10.02
N ALA A 156 -10.59 -4.02 9.05
CA ALA A 156 -10.38 -5.02 8.03
C ALA A 156 -9.99 -4.30 6.74
N GLU A 157 -9.10 -4.90 5.96
CA GLU A 157 -8.70 -4.38 4.65
C GLU A 157 -8.93 -5.42 3.56
N SER A 158 -9.65 -5.04 2.51
CA SER A 158 -9.80 -5.84 1.30
C SER A 158 -9.70 -4.94 0.06
N GLY A 159 -8.80 -5.26 -0.86
CA GLY A 159 -8.59 -4.47 -2.08
C GLY A 159 -8.22 -3.00 -1.83
N GLY A 160 -7.55 -2.69 -0.72
CA GLY A 160 -7.23 -1.31 -0.32
C GLY A 160 -8.35 -0.56 0.38
N ILE A 161 -9.52 -1.18 0.55
CA ILE A 161 -10.67 -0.61 1.25
C ILE A 161 -10.64 -1.03 2.72
N LEU A 162 -10.64 -0.04 3.60
CA LEU A 162 -10.68 -0.17 5.05
C LEU A 162 -12.13 -0.17 5.53
N GLN A 163 -12.45 -1.09 6.44
CA GLN A 163 -13.75 -1.21 7.10
C GLN A 163 -13.56 -1.42 8.60
N PRO A 164 -14.38 -0.82 9.47
CA PRO A 164 -14.34 -1.12 10.89
C PRO A 164 -14.76 -2.58 11.14
N THR A 165 -14.00 -3.30 11.96
CA THR A 165 -14.35 -4.67 12.40
C THR A 165 -15.24 -4.67 13.63
N GLN A 166 -15.13 -3.62 14.45
CA GLN A 166 -15.91 -3.50 15.68
C GLN A 166 -17.37 -3.20 15.35
N ILE A 167 -18.29 -3.90 16.00
CA ILE A 167 -19.74 -3.75 15.82
C ILE A 167 -20.31 -2.65 16.75
N MET A 168 -19.50 -2.16 17.70
CA MET A 168 -19.93 -1.25 18.76
C MET A 168 -19.43 0.17 18.50
N GLY A 169 -20.26 0.98 17.83
CA GLY A 169 -20.16 2.45 17.81
C GLY A 169 -18.88 3.02 17.18
N ARG A 170 -18.51 4.24 17.62
CA ARG A 170 -17.33 4.97 17.16
C ARG A 170 -16.05 4.32 17.66
N LEU A 171 -15.02 4.32 16.82
CA LEU A 171 -13.65 3.99 17.21
C LEU A 171 -13.16 4.99 18.27
N THR A 172 -12.56 4.48 19.34
CA THR A 172 -11.86 5.32 20.32
C THR A 172 -10.62 5.93 19.69
N LEU A 173 -10.36 7.20 19.96
CA LEU A 173 -9.14 7.90 19.52
C LEU A 173 -7.92 7.43 20.33
N PRO A 174 -6.94 6.75 19.72
CA PRO A 174 -5.78 6.19 20.44
C PRO A 174 -4.95 7.22 21.22
N GLY A 175 -4.77 8.43 20.66
CA GLY A 175 -4.07 9.53 21.31
C GLY A 175 -4.82 10.08 22.52
N GLU A 176 -6.16 10.11 22.50
CA GLU A 176 -6.95 10.44 23.70
C GLU A 176 -6.76 9.39 24.79
N LEU A 177 -6.76 8.10 24.43
CA LEU A 177 -6.54 7.03 25.40
C LEU A 177 -5.13 7.11 26.00
N ASN A 178 -4.11 7.35 25.17
CA ASN A 178 -2.73 7.52 25.64
C ASN A 178 -2.61 8.75 26.57
N ARG A 179 -3.23 9.88 26.22
CA ARG A 179 -3.29 11.08 27.08
C ARG A 179 -3.97 10.78 28.42
N LYS A 180 -5.06 10.02 28.43
CA LYS A 180 -5.74 9.60 29.67
C LYS A 180 -4.82 8.74 30.56
N TRP A 181 -4.06 7.82 29.98
CA TRP A 181 -3.06 7.05 30.73
C TRP A 181 -1.96 7.93 31.32
N ARG A 182 -1.45 8.89 30.54
CA ARG A 182 -0.45 9.86 30.99
C ARG A 182 -0.98 10.87 32.00
N GLY A 183 -2.29 11.13 32.04
CA GLY A 183 -2.94 12.03 33.00
C GLY A 183 -3.59 11.32 34.19
N GLY A 184 -3.57 9.98 34.21
CA GLY A 184 -4.20 9.16 35.25
C GLY A 184 -3.43 9.16 36.58
N PRO A 185 -3.82 8.28 37.53
CA PRO A 185 -3.21 8.23 38.87
C PRO A 185 -1.71 7.92 38.89
N ASN A 186 -1.13 7.49 37.77
CA ASN A 186 0.29 7.17 37.62
C ASN A 186 0.85 7.80 36.33
N PRO A 187 0.93 9.14 36.26
CA PRO A 187 1.25 9.89 35.04
C PRO A 187 2.69 9.70 34.56
N HIS A 188 3.58 9.24 35.45
CA HIS A 188 5.00 9.02 35.17
C HIS A 188 5.35 7.59 34.73
N ARG A 189 4.35 6.69 34.64
CA ARG A 189 4.60 5.28 34.32
C ARG A 189 4.71 5.08 32.81
N VAL A 190 5.83 5.51 32.24
CA VAL A 190 6.26 5.09 30.91
C VAL A 190 6.83 3.69 31.04
N PHE A 191 6.32 2.73 30.27
CA PHE A 191 6.82 1.36 30.26
C PHE A 191 8.08 1.27 29.38
N PRO A 192 9.27 1.06 29.97
CA PRO A 192 10.51 1.06 29.21
C PRO A 192 10.63 -0.21 28.35
N LYS A 193 11.05 -0.02 27.11
CA LYS A 193 11.27 -1.05 26.10
C LYS A 193 12.70 -0.90 25.56
N PRO A 194 13.73 -1.25 26.36
CA PRO A 194 15.12 -0.88 26.05
C PRO A 194 15.64 -1.48 24.73
N GLN A 195 15.16 -2.68 24.34
CA GLN A 195 15.56 -3.32 23.08
C GLN A 195 14.94 -2.65 21.85
N ARG A 196 13.86 -1.90 22.00
CA ARG A 196 13.07 -1.37 20.88
C ARG A 196 13.80 -0.29 20.10
N GLN A 197 14.52 0.61 20.76
CA GLN A 197 15.25 1.67 20.05
C GLN A 197 16.25 1.04 19.06
N ALA A 198 17.05 0.09 19.55
CA ALA A 198 17.99 -0.66 18.72
C ALA A 198 17.28 -1.41 17.58
N ALA A 199 16.17 -2.08 17.89
CA ALA A 199 15.38 -2.78 16.88
C ALA A 199 14.88 -1.85 15.77
N VAL A 200 14.33 -0.68 16.13
CA VAL A 200 13.84 0.31 15.16
C VAL A 200 14.95 0.76 14.21
N ASP A 201 16.12 1.09 14.76
CA ASP A 201 17.23 1.58 13.97
C ASP A 201 17.78 0.51 13.01
N TYR A 202 17.93 -0.73 13.49
CA TYR A 202 18.35 -1.85 12.63
C TYR A 202 17.31 -2.20 11.56
N VAL A 203 16.02 -2.21 11.91
CA VAL A 203 14.95 -2.56 10.97
C VAL A 203 14.82 -1.52 9.88
N ARG A 204 14.85 -0.21 10.21
CA ARG A 204 14.82 0.85 9.21
C ARG A 204 15.95 0.72 8.20
N ASP A 205 17.15 0.41 8.67
CA ASP A 205 18.32 0.23 7.84
C ASP A 205 18.25 -1.02 6.95
N VAL A 206 17.82 -2.16 7.50
CA VAL A 206 17.58 -3.41 6.74
C VAL A 206 16.48 -3.21 5.69
N VAL A 207 15.37 -2.58 6.07
CA VAL A 207 14.25 -2.27 5.18
C VAL A 207 14.66 -1.31 4.07
N ALA A 208 15.45 -0.27 4.38
CA ALA A 208 15.90 0.70 3.39
C ALA A 208 16.73 0.05 2.27
N ARG A 209 17.48 -1.01 2.57
CA ARG A 209 18.24 -1.80 1.59
C ARG A 209 17.41 -2.80 0.78
N ARG A 210 16.12 -2.99 1.06
CA ARG A 210 15.26 -3.85 0.23
C ARG A 210 15.11 -3.35 -1.21
N THR A 211 15.58 -2.14 -1.50
CA THR A 211 15.59 -1.49 -2.81
C THR A 211 16.59 -2.10 -3.81
N ASP A 212 17.30 -3.18 -3.47
CA ASP A 212 18.25 -3.90 -4.34
C ASP A 212 17.57 -4.69 -5.51
N GLY A 213 16.49 -4.13 -6.08
CA GLY A 213 15.85 -4.63 -7.31
C GLY A 213 14.39 -5.09 -7.16
N ARG A 214 13.70 -4.78 -6.06
CA ARG A 214 12.26 -5.06 -5.93
C ARG A 214 11.42 -3.79 -6.11
N PRO A 215 10.30 -3.83 -6.86
CA PRO A 215 9.40 -2.68 -7.00
C PRO A 215 8.89 -2.21 -5.64
N ARG A 216 9.01 -0.90 -5.35
CA ARG A 216 8.56 -0.26 -4.10
C ARG A 216 7.06 -0.43 -3.85
N HIS A 217 6.29 -0.64 -4.92
CA HIS A 217 4.86 -0.90 -4.92
C HIS A 217 4.58 -2.15 -5.74
N ALA A 218 3.77 -3.08 -5.23
CA ALA A 218 3.42 -4.30 -5.97
C ALA A 218 2.43 -4.02 -7.13
N ASP A 219 1.57 -3.02 -6.96
CA ASP A 219 0.56 -2.58 -7.92
C ASP A 219 1.02 -1.32 -8.68
N PRO A 220 1.08 -1.33 -10.02
CA PRO A 220 1.40 -0.16 -10.84
C PRO A 220 0.52 1.06 -10.56
N LEU A 221 -0.76 0.85 -10.25
CA LEU A 221 -1.71 1.94 -10.03
C LEU A 221 -1.40 2.71 -8.74
N ASP A 222 -0.91 2.02 -7.71
CA ASP A 222 -0.48 2.64 -6.45
C ASP A 222 0.89 3.33 -6.57
N ALA A 223 1.74 2.87 -7.50
CA ALA A 223 3.06 3.44 -7.73
C ALA A 223 3.01 4.79 -8.45
N PHE A 224 2.01 4.97 -9.31
CA PHE A 224 1.94 6.08 -10.24
C PHE A 224 1.84 7.48 -9.61
N PRO A 225 1.12 7.69 -8.48
CA PRO A 225 1.08 9.00 -7.80
C PRO A 225 2.46 9.55 -7.42
N ASP A 226 3.41 8.69 -7.03
CA ASP A 226 4.77 9.12 -6.68
C ASP A 226 5.53 9.61 -7.92
N VAL A 227 5.26 8.97 -9.06
CA VAL A 227 5.82 9.39 -10.35
C VAL A 227 5.21 10.69 -10.84
N LEU A 228 3.91 10.92 -10.62
CA LEU A 228 3.27 12.21 -10.93
C LEU A 228 3.96 13.38 -10.23
N GLU A 229 4.35 13.22 -8.96
CA GLU A 229 5.11 14.24 -8.25
C GLU A 229 6.50 14.44 -8.85
N ARG A 230 7.22 13.34 -9.14
CA ARG A 230 8.56 13.38 -9.76
C ARG A 230 8.57 14.10 -11.12
N ILE A 231 7.52 13.96 -11.92
CA ILE A 231 7.41 14.59 -13.24
C ILE A 231 6.75 15.98 -13.22
N GLY A 232 6.52 16.56 -12.04
CA GLY A 232 5.97 17.91 -11.88
C GLY A 232 4.45 18.03 -12.00
N LEU A 233 3.73 16.91 -11.92
CA LEU A 233 2.26 16.82 -12.08
C LEU A 233 1.55 16.46 -10.75
N LYS A 234 2.12 16.90 -9.63
CA LYS A 234 1.59 16.70 -8.27
C LYS A 234 0.09 16.98 -8.11
N PRO A 235 -0.52 18.02 -8.71
CA PRO A 235 -1.95 18.29 -8.56
C PRO A 235 -2.87 17.13 -9.01
N PHE A 236 -2.40 16.25 -9.90
CA PHE A 236 -3.18 15.12 -10.40
C PHE A 236 -3.17 13.89 -9.49
N ARG A 237 -2.36 13.88 -8.41
CA ARG A 237 -2.29 12.75 -7.47
C ARG A 237 -3.66 12.40 -6.88
N MET A 238 -4.46 13.41 -6.52
CA MET A 238 -5.77 13.17 -5.91
C MET A 238 -6.76 12.59 -6.92
N TRP A 239 -6.83 13.16 -8.12
CA TRP A 239 -7.67 12.62 -9.19
C TRP A 239 -7.31 11.16 -9.51
N TRP A 240 -6.00 10.86 -9.58
CA TRP A 240 -5.53 9.51 -9.81
C TRP A 240 -5.99 8.54 -8.71
N ALA A 241 -5.74 8.88 -7.45
CA ALA A 241 -6.13 8.05 -6.30
C ALA A 241 -7.64 7.83 -6.26
N GLN A 242 -8.45 8.87 -6.44
CA GLN A 242 -9.92 8.77 -6.52
C GLN A 242 -10.37 7.82 -7.64
N THR A 243 -9.81 7.96 -8.83
CA THR A 243 -10.17 7.11 -9.99
C THR A 243 -9.81 5.64 -9.75
N VAL A 244 -8.64 5.37 -9.16
CA VAL A 244 -8.22 4.01 -8.77
C VAL A 244 -9.15 3.43 -7.70
N THR A 245 -9.53 4.23 -6.70
CA THR A 245 -10.51 3.84 -5.66
C THR A 245 -11.86 3.47 -6.25
N GLU A 246 -12.41 4.31 -7.13
CA GLU A 246 -13.68 4.03 -7.80
C GLU A 246 -13.61 2.74 -8.64
N LEU A 247 -12.47 2.51 -9.32
CA LEU A 247 -12.26 1.28 -10.07
C LEU A 247 -12.21 0.05 -9.17
N ARG A 248 -11.59 0.16 -7.99
CA ARG A 248 -11.52 -0.92 -6.99
C ARG A 248 -12.86 -1.19 -6.31
N ALA A 249 -13.67 -0.15 -6.11
CA ALA A 249 -15.01 -0.27 -5.53
C ALA A 249 -16.05 -0.84 -6.51
N SER A 250 -15.79 -0.75 -7.82
CA SER A 250 -16.69 -1.27 -8.85
C SER A 250 -16.68 -2.81 -8.89
N ASP A 251 -17.83 -3.44 -8.68
CA ASP A 251 -17.99 -4.89 -8.84
C ASP A 251 -17.97 -5.26 -10.33
N LEU A 252 -17.02 -6.11 -10.70
CA LEU A 252 -16.82 -6.59 -12.07
C LEU A 252 -18.04 -7.35 -12.62
N ASN A 253 -18.86 -7.95 -11.75
CA ASN A 253 -20.02 -8.73 -12.18
C ASN A 253 -21.26 -7.87 -12.40
N SER A 254 -21.42 -6.78 -11.65
CA SER A 254 -22.62 -5.94 -11.71
C SER A 254 -22.40 -4.58 -12.38
N ALA A 255 -21.15 -4.12 -12.50
CA ALA A 255 -20.80 -2.82 -13.07
C ALA A 255 -19.61 -2.87 -14.07
N PRO A 256 -19.61 -3.77 -15.07
CA PRO A 256 -18.53 -3.88 -16.05
C PRO A 256 -18.30 -2.60 -16.86
N VAL A 257 -19.37 -1.83 -17.11
CA VAL A 257 -19.30 -0.52 -17.79
C VAL A 257 -18.44 0.46 -16.99
N SER A 258 -18.65 0.58 -15.68
CA SER A 258 -17.87 1.47 -14.81
C SER A 258 -16.40 1.05 -14.81
N CYS A 259 -16.12 -0.25 -14.71
CA CYS A 259 -14.75 -0.77 -14.77
C CYS A 259 -14.06 -0.41 -16.09
N VAL A 260 -14.73 -0.54 -17.24
CA VAL A 260 -14.17 -0.17 -18.55
C VAL A 260 -13.88 1.31 -18.64
N VAL A 261 -14.82 2.17 -18.23
CA VAL A 261 -14.67 3.64 -18.31
C VAL A 261 -13.52 4.12 -17.44
N LEU A 262 -13.46 3.68 -16.18
CA LEU A 262 -12.41 4.06 -15.23
C LEU A 262 -11.04 3.52 -15.65
N SER A 263 -10.97 2.27 -16.11
CA SER A 263 -9.71 1.69 -16.63
C SER A 263 -9.20 2.45 -17.84
N ALA A 264 -10.08 2.82 -18.77
CA ALA A 264 -9.69 3.60 -19.94
C ALA A 264 -9.24 5.02 -19.58
N ALA A 265 -9.87 5.65 -18.57
CA ALA A 265 -9.46 6.96 -18.06
C ALA A 265 -8.07 6.91 -17.42
N LEU A 266 -7.76 5.87 -16.63
CA LEU A 266 -6.42 5.67 -16.04
C LEU A 266 -5.35 5.43 -17.10
N ALA A 267 -5.64 4.57 -18.10
CA ALA A 267 -4.71 4.31 -19.20
C ALA A 267 -4.45 5.56 -20.05
N GLU A 268 -5.50 6.30 -20.41
CA GLU A 268 -5.37 7.57 -21.14
C GLU A 268 -4.65 8.63 -20.31
N GLY A 269 -4.98 8.76 -19.03
CA GLY A 269 -4.32 9.67 -18.10
C GLY A 269 -2.82 9.40 -18.02
N ALA A 270 -2.42 8.14 -17.78
CA ALA A 270 -1.00 7.76 -17.71
C ALA A 270 -0.23 8.13 -18.99
N LEU A 271 -0.80 7.81 -20.16
CA LEU A 271 -0.17 8.14 -21.45
C LEU A 271 -0.14 9.65 -21.70
N THR A 272 -1.17 10.39 -21.29
CA THR A 272 -1.23 11.86 -21.40
C THR A 272 -0.14 12.51 -20.56
N PHE A 273 0.03 12.05 -19.32
CA PHE A 273 1.08 12.57 -18.44
C PHE A 273 2.48 12.22 -18.96
N ALA A 274 2.66 10.99 -19.47
CA ALA A 274 3.91 10.58 -20.13
C ALA A 274 4.21 11.44 -21.37
N ALA A 275 3.21 11.71 -22.22
CA ALA A 275 3.34 12.55 -23.41
C ALA A 275 3.69 14.00 -23.05
N LYS A 276 3.03 14.57 -22.03
CA LYS A 276 3.36 15.90 -21.51
C LYS A 276 4.81 15.95 -21.02
N HIS A 277 5.21 15.00 -20.20
CA HIS A 277 6.58 14.94 -19.69
C HIS A 277 7.60 14.77 -20.81
N ALA A 278 7.33 13.87 -21.77
CA ALA A 278 8.19 13.65 -22.92
C ALA A 278 8.39 14.91 -23.75
N ARG A 279 7.30 15.66 -24.00
CA ARG A 279 7.38 16.93 -24.75
C ARG A 279 8.10 18.03 -23.99
N ASP A 280 7.77 18.23 -22.72
CA ASP A 280 8.41 19.24 -21.87
C ASP A 280 9.93 18.99 -21.72
N ARG A 281 10.37 17.72 -21.84
CA ARG A 281 11.77 17.29 -21.73
C ARG A 281 12.43 16.92 -23.06
N LEU A 282 11.73 17.07 -24.19
CA LEU A 282 12.19 16.69 -25.53
C LEU A 282 12.71 15.23 -25.61
N LEU A 283 12.07 14.32 -24.88
CA LEU A 283 12.35 12.88 -24.93
C LEU A 283 11.75 12.35 -26.23
N GLY A 284 12.51 11.63 -27.05
CA GLY A 284 12.16 11.26 -28.43
C GLY A 284 10.85 10.49 -28.68
N THR A 285 10.07 10.19 -27.65
CA THR A 285 8.70 9.64 -27.72
C THR A 285 7.67 10.79 -27.80
N PHE A 286 6.49 10.58 -28.40
CA PHE A 286 5.43 11.60 -28.52
C PHE A 286 5.80 12.86 -29.33
N GLN A 287 6.67 12.71 -30.33
CA GLN A 287 7.14 13.82 -31.17
C GLN A 287 6.24 14.12 -32.39
N SER A 288 5.12 13.43 -32.54
CA SER A 288 4.19 13.70 -33.64
C SER A 288 3.48 15.05 -33.45
N SER A 289 3.13 15.72 -34.55
CA SER A 289 2.39 16.98 -34.53
C SER A 289 0.99 16.88 -33.92
N ASN A 290 0.47 15.66 -33.73
CA ASN A 290 -0.78 15.42 -33.01
C ASN A 290 -0.75 15.93 -31.55
N PHE A 291 0.44 16.17 -31.00
CA PHE A 291 0.62 16.62 -29.63
C PHE A 291 1.07 18.08 -29.50
N ASP A 292 1.06 18.85 -30.60
CA ASP A 292 1.48 20.27 -30.59
C ASP A 292 0.46 21.19 -29.91
N ARG A 293 -0.78 20.72 -29.78
CA ARG A 293 -1.87 21.41 -29.09
C ARG A 293 -1.85 21.13 -27.58
N GLU A 294 -2.80 21.74 -26.86
CA GLU A 294 -2.97 21.49 -25.44
C GLU A 294 -3.38 20.02 -25.16
N PRO A 295 -3.05 19.47 -23.97
CA PRO A 295 -3.38 18.08 -23.62
C PRO A 295 -4.85 17.69 -23.78
N LYS A 296 -5.78 18.65 -23.61
CA LYS A 296 -7.22 18.43 -23.80
C LYS A 296 -7.62 18.07 -25.23
N ASP A 297 -6.77 18.40 -26.21
CA ASP A 297 -7.01 18.14 -27.63
C ASP A 297 -6.37 16.81 -28.09
N TRP A 298 -5.57 16.17 -27.23
CA TRP A 298 -4.89 14.93 -27.56
C TRP A 298 -5.87 13.76 -27.55
N ARG A 299 -5.81 12.94 -28.60
CA ARG A 299 -6.70 11.78 -28.74
C ARG A 299 -6.02 10.54 -28.18
N ALA A 300 -6.74 9.78 -27.34
CA ALA A 300 -6.25 8.51 -26.79
C ALA A 300 -5.70 7.54 -27.85
N GLU A 301 -6.36 7.41 -29.00
CA GLU A 301 -5.85 6.59 -30.12
C GLU A 301 -4.44 7.02 -30.54
N LYS A 302 -4.19 8.32 -30.64
CA LYS A 302 -2.87 8.87 -31.02
C LYS A 302 -1.86 8.71 -29.89
N LEU A 303 -2.28 8.83 -28.63
CA LEU A 303 -1.44 8.53 -27.48
C LEU A 303 -0.98 7.07 -27.50
N ILE A 304 -1.90 6.12 -27.73
CA ILE A 304 -1.60 4.68 -27.78
C ILE A 304 -0.67 4.36 -28.96
N GLU A 305 -0.99 4.89 -30.15
CA GLU A 305 -0.18 4.72 -31.36
C GLU A 305 1.25 5.25 -31.12
N SER A 306 1.37 6.48 -30.62
CA SER A 306 2.66 7.09 -30.39
C SER A 306 3.46 6.40 -29.29
N ALA A 307 2.81 5.90 -28.23
CA ALA A 307 3.47 5.18 -27.13
C ALA A 307 4.03 3.83 -27.55
N ALA A 308 3.51 3.24 -28.63
CA ALA A 308 4.01 2.00 -29.23
C ALA A 308 5.09 2.23 -30.30
N THR A 309 5.45 3.49 -30.58
CA THR A 309 6.41 3.87 -31.62
C THR A 309 7.54 4.71 -31.04
N GLY A 310 8.70 4.73 -31.72
CA GLY A 310 9.89 5.47 -31.30
C GLY A 310 11.07 4.56 -30.94
N ALA A 311 12.20 5.17 -30.59
CA ALA A 311 13.44 4.45 -30.27
C ALA A 311 13.33 3.60 -29.00
N VAL A 312 12.53 4.06 -28.02
CA VAL A 312 12.24 3.35 -26.77
C VAL A 312 10.73 3.32 -26.57
N PRO A 313 10.02 2.32 -27.13
CA PRO A 313 8.57 2.23 -27.03
C PRO A 313 8.13 1.95 -25.58
N ILE A 314 7.03 2.58 -25.17
CA ILE A 314 6.38 2.38 -23.88
C ILE A 314 5.53 1.10 -23.92
N LEU A 315 4.80 0.91 -25.02
CA LEU A 315 3.87 -0.21 -25.20
C LEU A 315 4.44 -1.23 -26.17
N THR A 316 4.46 -2.50 -25.77
CA THR A 316 4.71 -3.61 -26.69
C THR A 316 3.50 -3.81 -27.61
N ALA A 317 3.68 -4.48 -28.74
CA ALA A 317 2.58 -4.74 -29.68
C ALA A 317 1.35 -5.41 -29.03
N PRO A 318 1.49 -6.41 -28.12
CA PRO A 318 0.36 -6.97 -27.40
C PRO A 318 -0.35 -5.96 -26.49
N ILE A 319 0.40 -5.15 -25.73
CA ILE A 319 -0.18 -4.14 -24.83
C ILE A 319 -0.89 -3.05 -25.64
N ARG A 320 -0.30 -2.62 -26.76
CA ARG A 320 -0.91 -1.68 -27.71
C ARG A 320 -2.26 -2.21 -28.20
N ALA A 321 -2.32 -3.45 -28.68
CA ALA A 321 -3.56 -4.03 -29.20
C ALA A 321 -4.68 -4.07 -28.14
N ARG A 322 -4.32 -4.40 -26.89
CA ARG A 322 -5.27 -4.37 -25.75
C ARG A 322 -5.71 -2.95 -25.40
N ALA A 323 -4.79 -1.99 -25.37
CA ALA A 323 -5.12 -0.58 -25.12
C ALA A 323 -6.03 0.00 -26.22
N GLU A 324 -5.78 -0.33 -27.48
CA GLU A 324 -6.66 0.04 -28.59
C GLU A 324 -8.05 -0.61 -28.47
N HIS A 325 -8.12 -1.88 -28.06
CA HIS A 325 -9.39 -2.55 -27.79
C HIS A 325 -10.15 -1.88 -26.64
N LEU A 326 -9.50 -1.63 -25.51
CA LEU A 326 -10.05 -0.88 -24.37
C LEU A 326 -10.60 0.48 -24.80
N HIS A 327 -9.84 1.23 -25.61
CA HIS A 327 -10.29 2.52 -26.13
C HIS A 327 -11.55 2.37 -27.00
N ARG A 328 -11.58 1.41 -27.93
CA ARG A 328 -12.77 1.15 -28.76
C ARG A 328 -13.98 0.75 -27.91
N THR A 329 -13.78 -0.09 -26.90
CA THR A 329 -14.86 -0.51 -26.00
C THR A 329 -15.40 0.67 -25.20
N ARG A 330 -14.54 1.57 -24.70
CA ARG A 330 -14.97 2.83 -24.06
C ARG A 330 -15.80 3.70 -25.01
N GLN A 331 -15.41 3.81 -26.29
CA GLN A 331 -16.15 4.64 -27.26
C GLN A 331 -17.58 4.13 -27.50
N ARG A 332 -17.84 2.82 -27.36
CA ARG A 332 -19.19 2.24 -27.44
C ARG A 332 -20.11 2.70 -26.30
N VAL A 333 -19.55 3.11 -25.16
CA VAL A 333 -20.27 3.60 -23.98
C VAL A 333 -20.58 5.11 -24.08
N HIS A 334 -20.02 5.82 -25.06
CA HIS A 334 -20.25 7.25 -25.22
C HIS A 334 -21.71 7.53 -25.63
N ALA A 335 -22.45 8.30 -24.82
CA ALA A 335 -23.89 8.53 -25.00
C ALA A 335 -24.27 9.00 -26.42
N GLY A 336 -23.49 9.93 -26.99
CA GLY A 336 -23.74 10.40 -28.36
C GLY A 336 -23.54 9.31 -29.44
N ARG A 337 -22.62 8.36 -29.22
CA ARG A 337 -22.48 7.20 -30.12
C ARG A 337 -23.54 6.15 -29.84
N MET A 338 -23.92 5.92 -28.59
CA MET A 338 -25.01 5.00 -28.26
C MET A 338 -26.31 5.41 -28.96
N LEU A 339 -26.66 6.70 -28.94
CA LEU A 339 -27.85 7.20 -29.62
C LEU A 339 -27.79 7.04 -31.15
N GLY A 340 -26.60 7.07 -31.75
CA GLY A 340 -26.42 6.93 -33.21
C GLY A 340 -26.23 5.50 -33.71
N GLU A 341 -25.40 4.72 -33.03
CA GLU A 341 -24.91 3.40 -33.44
C GLU A 341 -25.65 2.25 -32.73
N TYR A 342 -26.21 2.49 -31.54
CA TYR A 342 -26.86 1.48 -30.69
C TYR A 342 -28.23 1.95 -30.17
N PRO A 343 -29.20 2.22 -31.07
CA PRO A 343 -30.50 2.77 -30.68
C PRO A 343 -31.32 1.84 -29.76
N ALA A 344 -30.94 0.57 -29.65
CA ALA A 344 -31.60 -0.43 -28.81
C ALA A 344 -31.18 -0.38 -27.33
N GLY A 345 -30.19 0.44 -26.94
CA GLY A 345 -29.78 0.59 -25.54
C GLY A 345 -28.26 0.54 -25.32
N PRO A 346 -27.80 0.57 -24.04
CA PRO A 346 -26.38 0.51 -23.70
C PRO A 346 -25.70 -0.76 -24.22
N PRO A 347 -24.38 -0.71 -24.51
CA PRO A 347 -23.64 -1.90 -24.89
C PRO A 347 -23.69 -2.93 -23.75
N ASP A 348 -24.05 -4.16 -24.10
CA ASP A 348 -23.99 -5.29 -23.17
C ASP A 348 -22.52 -5.69 -23.00
N LEU A 349 -21.89 -5.17 -21.94
CA LEU A 349 -20.53 -5.48 -21.57
C LEU A 349 -20.53 -6.60 -20.54
N ARG A 350 -19.75 -7.65 -20.80
CA ARG A 350 -19.65 -8.80 -19.91
C ARG A 350 -18.64 -8.56 -18.78
N PRO A 351 -18.74 -9.28 -17.65
CA PRO A 351 -17.76 -9.19 -16.57
C PRO A 351 -16.31 -9.44 -17.01
N GLU A 352 -16.10 -10.28 -18.03
CA GLU A 352 -14.79 -10.57 -18.59
C GLU A 352 -14.17 -9.33 -19.26
N GLU A 353 -14.97 -8.50 -19.92
CA GLU A 353 -14.51 -7.25 -20.54
C GLU A 353 -14.09 -6.24 -19.46
N GLY A 354 -14.79 -6.20 -18.32
CA GLY A 354 -14.38 -5.40 -17.16
C GLY A 354 -13.07 -5.86 -16.54
N ARG A 355 -12.86 -7.18 -16.42
CA ARG A 355 -11.58 -7.76 -15.92
C ARG A 355 -10.42 -7.46 -16.86
N ASP A 356 -10.64 -7.64 -18.16
CA ASP A 356 -9.64 -7.37 -19.20
C ASP A 356 -9.25 -5.89 -19.25
N ALA A 357 -10.24 -4.99 -19.12
CA ALA A 357 -10.01 -3.56 -19.04
C ALA A 357 -9.11 -3.17 -17.86
N LYS A 358 -9.40 -3.69 -16.66
CA LYS A 358 -8.59 -3.43 -15.46
C LYS A 358 -7.14 -3.90 -15.65
N ALA A 359 -6.96 -5.14 -16.12
CA ALA A 359 -5.63 -5.69 -16.37
C ALA A 359 -4.88 -4.90 -17.46
N THR A 360 -5.58 -4.39 -18.47
CA THR A 360 -5.00 -3.56 -19.52
C THR A 360 -4.53 -2.22 -18.97
N ALA A 361 -5.31 -1.56 -18.09
CA ALA A 361 -4.89 -0.32 -17.44
C ALA A 361 -3.62 -0.53 -16.60
N GLU A 362 -3.57 -1.59 -15.78
CA GLU A 362 -2.38 -1.94 -14.99
C GLU A 362 -1.14 -2.15 -15.87
N GLN A 363 -1.29 -2.83 -17.02
CA GLN A 363 -0.19 -3.05 -17.97
C GLN A 363 0.29 -1.77 -18.66
N VAL A 364 -0.62 -0.89 -19.07
CA VAL A 364 -0.26 0.41 -19.66
C VAL A 364 0.47 1.26 -18.63
N VAL A 365 -0.04 1.34 -17.40
CA VAL A 365 0.59 2.11 -16.31
C VAL A 365 1.97 1.55 -15.98
N ARG A 366 2.13 0.23 -15.90
CA ARG A 366 3.46 -0.39 -15.72
C ARG A 366 4.41 -0.04 -16.85
N GLY A 367 3.97 -0.10 -18.11
CA GLY A 367 4.79 0.30 -19.25
C GLY A 367 5.28 1.75 -19.15
N VAL A 368 4.42 2.67 -18.70
CA VAL A 368 4.80 4.08 -18.46
C VAL A 368 5.80 4.21 -17.32
N LEU A 369 5.60 3.50 -16.20
CA LEU A 369 6.51 3.50 -15.06
C LEU A 369 7.91 3.02 -15.48
N ASP A 370 7.98 1.86 -16.12
CA ASP A 370 9.24 1.26 -16.59
C ASP A 370 9.95 2.18 -17.60
N TRP A 371 9.19 2.85 -18.46
CA TRP A 371 9.74 3.82 -19.41
C TRP A 371 10.33 5.04 -18.67
N LEU A 372 9.59 5.61 -17.71
CA LEU A 372 10.03 6.78 -16.93
C LEU A 372 11.24 6.48 -16.05
N GLU A 373 11.40 5.26 -15.54
CA GLU A 373 12.60 4.85 -14.79
C GLU A 373 13.86 4.83 -15.66
N ARG A 374 13.72 4.57 -16.96
CA ARG A 374 14.85 4.57 -17.92
C ARG A 374 15.19 5.97 -18.44
N GLN A 375 14.34 6.96 -18.18
CA GLN A 375 14.61 8.34 -18.60
C GLN A 375 15.52 9.03 -17.57
N PRO A 376 16.43 9.91 -18.02
CA PRO A 376 17.24 10.69 -17.11
C PRO A 376 16.33 11.50 -16.17
N THR A 377 16.47 11.25 -14.87
CA THR A 377 15.90 12.12 -13.84
C THR A 377 16.70 13.42 -13.85
N ALA A 378 15.99 14.53 -13.88
CA ALA A 378 16.59 15.87 -13.91
C ALA A 378 17.33 16.19 -12.62
#